data_AF-A0A4Q3X3Y9-F1
#
_entry.id   AF-A0A4Q3X3Y9-F1
#
_cell.length_a   1.000
_cell.length_b   1.000
_cell.length_c   1.000
_cell.angle_alpha   90.00
_cell.angle_beta   90.00
_cell.angle_gamma   90.00
#
_symmetry.space_group_name_H-M   'P 1'
#
loop_
_entity.id
_entity.type
_entity.pdbx_description
1 polymer ?
#
loop_
_entity_poly.entity_id
_entity_poly.type
_entity_poly.pdbx_seq_one_letter_code
_entity_poly.pdbx_strand_id
1 'polypeptide(L)'
;MDKSTLTLAQRLRIWETDYGRTAGWLMELRGHPVAILSDPKPEEKPWTSYRFAPVTQDVKLLAAMKTEQFWKELNGITFRSREFHIEVTDVVAAASTHLDLSRIVLRGLAIPIEPPNFLQQQMLKSRKKRA
;
A
#
# COMPACT_ATOMS: atom_id res chain seq x y z
N MET A 1 10.43 10.92 4.98
CA MET A 1 9.69 11.83 5.88
C MET A 1 9.52 11.12 7.21
N ASP A 2 9.93 11.74 8.32
CA ASP A 2 9.78 11.15 9.65
C ASP A 2 8.28 11.15 10.04
N LYS A 3 7.80 10.04 10.60
CA LYS A 3 6.39 9.88 11.03
C LYS A 3 6.01 10.90 12.13
N SER A 4 7.02 11.41 12.84
CA SER A 4 6.88 12.43 13.90
C SER A 4 6.42 13.81 13.39
N THR A 5 6.50 14.09 12.09
CA THR A 5 6.21 15.42 11.50
C THR A 5 4.83 15.54 10.83
N LEU A 6 3.97 14.52 10.93
CA LEU A 6 2.64 14.55 10.31
C LEU A 6 1.72 15.57 11.00
N THR A 7 1.27 16.56 10.22
CA THR A 7 0.24 17.52 10.65
C THR A 7 -1.09 16.83 10.91
N LEU A 8 -1.97 17.45 11.72
CA LEU A 8 -3.33 16.94 11.95
C LEU A 8 -4.09 16.75 10.63
N ALA A 9 -3.94 17.67 9.68
CA ALA A 9 -4.58 17.57 8.38
C ALA A 9 -4.11 16.33 7.60
N GLN A 10 -2.81 16.04 7.61
CA GLN A 10 -2.26 14.82 7.00
C GLN A 10 -2.75 13.55 7.70
N ARG A 11 -2.76 13.52 9.04
CA ARG A 11 -3.31 12.38 9.80
C ARG A 11 -4.77 12.09 9.45
N LEU A 12 -5.60 13.14 9.41
CA LEU A 12 -7.00 13.03 8.99
C LEU A 12 -7.12 12.45 7.57
N ARG A 13 -6.29 12.93 6.65
CA ARG A 13 -6.28 12.44 5.26
C ARG A 13 -5.80 10.99 5.14
N ILE A 14 -4.84 10.56 5.95
CA ILE A 14 -4.41 9.17 6.05
C ILE A 14 -5.55 8.28 6.55
N TRP A 15 -6.32 8.69 7.56
CA TRP A 15 -7.49 7.93 8.02
C TRP A 15 -8.62 7.90 6.98
N GLU A 16 -8.86 8.99 6.26
CA GLU A 16 -9.84 9.06 5.16
C GLU A 16 -9.52 8.06 4.05
N THR A 17 -8.24 7.75 3.85
CA THR A 17 -7.77 6.82 2.81
C THR A 17 -7.58 5.38 3.30
N ASP A 18 -8.19 5.02 4.44
CA ASP A 18 -7.99 3.73 5.12
C ASP A 18 -6.51 3.44 5.38
N TYR A 19 -5.88 4.34 6.14
CA TYR A 19 -4.45 4.30 6.44
C TYR A 19 -3.56 4.29 5.18
N GLY A 20 -3.99 4.98 4.13
CA GLY A 20 -3.28 5.07 2.85
C GLY A 20 -3.54 3.92 1.88
N ARG A 21 -4.34 2.89 2.22
CA ARG A 21 -4.65 1.77 1.31
C ARG A 21 -5.31 2.24 0.02
N THR A 22 -6.28 3.13 0.12
CA THR A 22 -7.07 3.61 -1.03
C THR A 22 -6.36 4.71 -1.83
N ALA A 23 -5.30 5.33 -1.27
CA ALA A 23 -4.45 6.29 -1.99
C ALA A 23 -3.54 5.63 -3.04
N GLY A 24 -3.40 4.30 -2.97
CA GLY A 24 -2.53 3.52 -3.83
C GLY A 24 -1.06 3.57 -3.41
N TRP A 25 -0.32 2.57 -3.87
CA TRP A 25 1.07 2.35 -3.51
C TRP A 25 1.93 2.22 -4.75
N LEU A 26 3.10 2.86 -4.73
CA LEU A 26 4.17 2.61 -5.67
C LEU A 26 5.05 1.50 -5.10
N MET A 27 5.15 0.39 -5.83
CA MET A 27 6.11 -0.66 -5.54
C MET A 27 7.42 -0.30 -6.24
N GLU A 28 8.51 -0.28 -5.50
CA GLU A 28 9.85 0.00 -5.99
C GLU A 28 10.76 -1.20 -5.72
N LEU A 29 11.62 -1.55 -6.68
CA LEU A 29 12.69 -2.54 -6.50
C LEU A 29 14.02 -1.81 -6.57
N ARG A 30 14.78 -1.81 -5.47
CA ARG A 30 16.07 -1.10 -5.37
C ARG A 30 15.97 0.36 -5.84
N GLY A 31 14.93 1.05 -5.38
CA GLY A 31 14.65 2.45 -5.71
C GLY A 31 14.05 2.71 -7.10
N HIS A 32 13.81 1.67 -7.91
CA HIS A 32 13.23 1.82 -9.24
C HIS A 32 11.73 1.48 -9.22
N PRO A 33 10.85 2.36 -9.73
CA PRO A 33 9.42 2.08 -9.90
C PRO A 33 9.18 0.81 -10.71
N VAL A 34 8.43 -0.15 -10.16
CA VAL A 34 8.12 -1.42 -10.85
C VAL A 34 6.63 -1.62 -11.09
N ALA A 35 5.78 -1.22 -10.15
CA ALA A 35 4.32 -1.32 -10.31
C ALA A 35 3.57 -0.30 -9.45
N ILE A 36 2.34 -0.01 -9.85
CA ILE A 36 1.36 0.69 -9.05
C ILE A 36 0.34 -0.31 -8.53
N LEU A 37 0.05 -0.22 -7.24
CA LEU A 37 -0.99 -0.97 -6.54
C LEU A 37 -2.15 -0.04 -6.24
N SER A 38 -3.36 -0.44 -6.63
CA SER A 38 -4.57 0.38 -6.52
C SER A 38 -5.80 -0.48 -6.24
N ASP A 39 -6.96 0.15 -6.04
CA ASP A 39 -8.24 -0.55 -5.84
C ASP A 39 -8.16 -1.64 -4.75
N PRO A 40 -7.83 -1.29 -3.50
CA PRO A 40 -7.71 -2.27 -2.42
C PRO A 40 -9.06 -2.96 -2.17
N LYS A 41 -9.06 -4.29 -2.08
CA LYS A 41 -10.22 -5.08 -1.67
C LYS A 41 -9.85 -5.90 -0.44
N PRO A 42 -10.63 -5.83 0.65
CA PRO A 42 -10.41 -6.68 1.80
C PRO A 42 -10.63 -8.15 1.40
N GLU A 43 -9.69 -9.00 1.76
CA GLU A 43 -9.82 -10.45 1.65
C GLU A 43 -10.04 -11.03 3.06
N GLU A 44 -9.69 -12.29 3.29
CA GLU A 44 -9.63 -12.86 4.63
C GLU A 44 -8.57 -12.11 5.48
N LYS A 45 -8.96 -11.58 6.64
CA LYS A 45 -8.03 -10.86 7.52
C LYS A 45 -6.82 -11.75 7.85
N PRO A 46 -5.57 -11.26 7.71
CA PRO A 46 -5.14 -9.86 7.59
C PRO A 46 -4.83 -9.38 6.15
N TRP A 47 -5.38 -10.04 5.12
CA TRP A 47 -5.00 -9.82 3.73
C TRP A 47 -5.83 -8.77 3.01
N THR A 48 -5.23 -8.10 2.03
CA THR A 48 -5.89 -7.15 1.13
C THR A 48 -5.36 -7.38 -0.28
N SER A 49 -6.25 -7.56 -1.25
CA SER A 49 -5.87 -7.66 -2.66
C SER A 49 -5.82 -6.28 -3.30
N TYR A 50 -4.83 -6.05 -4.15
CA TYR A 50 -4.64 -4.79 -4.87
C TYR A 50 -4.58 -5.09 -6.36
N ARG A 51 -5.25 -4.27 -7.17
CA ARG A 51 -5.01 -4.24 -8.62
C ARG A 51 -3.56 -3.87 -8.87
N PHE A 52 -2.88 -4.71 -9.64
CA PHE A 52 -1.47 -4.53 -10.00
C PHE A 52 -1.37 -3.97 -11.42
N ALA A 53 -0.65 -2.85 -11.56
CA ALA A 53 -0.39 -2.21 -12.84
C ALA A 53 1.13 -2.03 -12.99
N PRO A 54 1.81 -2.86 -13.79
CA PRO A 54 3.25 -2.73 -13.98
C PRO A 54 3.58 -1.40 -14.65
N VAL A 55 4.64 -0.75 -14.19
CA VAL A 55 5.20 0.46 -14.81
C VAL A 55 6.59 0.23 -15.40
N THR A 56 7.20 -0.91 -15.06
CA THR A 56 8.45 -1.38 -15.69
C THR A 56 8.20 -2.04 -17.04
N GLN A 57 9.15 -1.87 -17.96
CA GLN A 57 9.20 -2.56 -19.26
C GLN A 57 10.16 -3.77 -19.25
N ASP A 58 10.82 -4.04 -18.12
CA ASP A 58 11.76 -5.17 -18.00
C ASP A 58 11.00 -6.50 -17.99
N VAL A 59 11.01 -7.18 -19.13
CA VAL A 59 10.36 -8.47 -19.35
C VAL A 59 10.90 -9.55 -18.41
N LYS A 60 12.21 -9.52 -18.07
CA LYS A 60 12.80 -10.51 -17.17
C LYS A 60 12.27 -10.33 -15.76
N LEU A 61 12.15 -9.08 -15.32
CA LEU A 61 11.55 -8.75 -14.02
C LEU A 61 10.07 -9.13 -13.97
N LEU A 62 9.30 -8.82 -15.01
CA LEU A 62 7.90 -9.23 -15.10
C LEU A 62 7.73 -10.76 -15.07
N ALA A 63 8.64 -11.49 -15.71
CA ALA A 63 8.68 -12.95 -15.63
C ALA A 63 9.02 -13.44 -14.22
N ALA A 64 10.01 -12.82 -13.56
CA ALA A 64 10.38 -13.14 -12.18
C ALA A 64 9.22 -12.88 -11.20
N MET A 65 8.45 -11.81 -11.39
CA MET A 65 7.25 -11.51 -10.60
C MET A 65 6.15 -12.57 -10.72
N LYS A 66 6.17 -13.42 -11.75
CA LYS A 66 5.24 -14.57 -11.87
C LYS A 66 5.72 -15.81 -11.11
N THR A 67 6.86 -15.74 -10.43
CA THR A 67 7.41 -16.85 -9.66
C THR A 67 7.15 -16.66 -8.18
N GLU A 68 6.89 -17.76 -7.47
CA GLU A 68 6.72 -17.74 -6.02
C GLU A 68 7.98 -17.21 -5.29
N GLN A 69 9.17 -17.53 -5.82
CA GLN A 69 10.45 -17.14 -5.21
C GLN A 69 10.59 -15.62 -5.07
N PHE A 70 10.16 -14.87 -6.09
CA PHE A 70 10.20 -13.41 -6.06
C PHE A 70 9.42 -12.83 -4.87
N TRP A 71 8.23 -13.40 -4.60
CA TRP A 71 7.34 -12.94 -3.53
C TRP A 71 7.69 -13.47 -2.15
N LYS A 72 8.43 -14.58 -2.05
CA LYS A 72 8.92 -15.11 -0.77
C LYS A 72 10.01 -14.25 -0.16
N GLU A 73 10.90 -13.72 -1.00
CA GLU A 73 12.06 -12.97 -0.54
C GLU A 73 11.79 -11.48 -0.38
N LEU A 74 10.97 -10.88 -1.25
CA LEU A 74 10.72 -9.42 -1.32
C LEU A 74 11.99 -8.55 -1.19
N ASN A 75 13.15 -9.11 -1.51
CA ASN A 75 14.45 -8.53 -1.18
C ASN A 75 14.67 -7.24 -1.98
N GLY A 76 14.79 -6.12 -1.26
CA GLY A 76 14.95 -4.80 -1.86
C GLY A 76 13.67 -4.20 -2.45
N ILE A 77 12.50 -4.75 -2.13
CA ILE A 77 11.20 -4.16 -2.48
C ILE A 77 10.78 -3.19 -1.39
N THR A 78 10.42 -1.97 -1.78
CA THR A 78 9.79 -0.99 -0.90
C THR A 78 8.43 -0.59 -1.45
N PHE A 79 7.52 -0.24 -0.55
CA PHE A 79 6.20 0.24 -0.93
C PHE A 79 6.05 1.68 -0.44
N ARG A 80 5.89 2.61 -1.37
CA ARG A 80 5.74 4.03 -1.08
C ARG A 80 4.30 4.46 -1.34
N SER A 81 3.66 5.07 -0.35
CA SER A 81 2.34 5.66 -0.55
C SER A 81 2.41 6.75 -1.62
N ARG A 82 1.51 6.70 -2.60
CA ARG A 82 1.51 7.68 -3.71
C ARG A 82 1.14 9.08 -3.28
N GLU A 83 0.26 9.20 -2.29
CA GLU A 83 -0.24 10.50 -1.82
C GLU A 83 0.66 11.08 -0.72
N PHE A 84 1.17 10.23 0.18
CA PHE A 84 1.88 10.71 1.38
C PHE A 84 3.41 10.59 1.29
N HIS A 85 3.93 9.90 0.26
CA HIS A 85 5.36 9.64 0.09
C HIS A 85 6.03 8.97 1.31
N ILE A 86 5.25 8.17 2.05
CA ILE A 86 5.72 7.39 3.20
C ILE A 86 5.98 5.95 2.74
N GLU A 87 7.14 5.43 3.12
CA GLU A 87 7.56 4.07 2.81
C GLU A 87 7.17 3.09 3.91
N VAL A 88 6.83 1.87 3.48
CA VAL A 88 6.57 0.71 4.34
C VAL A 88 7.36 -0.47 3.81
N THR A 89 8.06 -1.15 4.73
CA THR A 89 8.93 -2.31 4.44
C THR A 89 8.39 -3.61 5.02
N ASP A 90 7.54 -3.54 6.05
CA ASP A 90 7.00 -4.71 6.76
C ASP A 90 5.79 -5.31 6.01
N VAL A 91 5.95 -5.55 4.71
CA VAL A 91 4.92 -6.07 3.82
C VAL A 91 5.20 -7.55 3.56
N VAL A 92 4.15 -8.36 3.58
CA VAL A 92 4.23 -9.79 3.26
C VAL A 92 3.24 -10.10 2.16
N ALA A 93 3.67 -10.90 1.18
CA ALA A 93 2.83 -11.41 0.10
C ALA A 93 2.22 -12.77 0.47
N ALA A 94 0.98 -13.00 0.07
CA ALA A 94 0.36 -14.31 0.20
C ALA A 94 1.01 -15.31 -0.77
N ALA A 95 1.02 -16.59 -0.41
CA ALA A 95 1.61 -17.63 -1.26
C ALA A 95 1.01 -17.66 -2.68
N SER A 96 -0.28 -17.36 -2.84
CA SER A 96 -0.97 -17.36 -4.13
C SER A 96 -0.69 -16.14 -5.02
N THR A 97 0.07 -15.14 -4.55
CA THR A 97 0.29 -13.86 -5.27
C THR A 97 0.95 -14.02 -6.64
N HIS A 98 1.68 -15.11 -6.87
CA HIS A 98 2.39 -15.37 -8.13
C HIS A 98 1.48 -15.91 -9.25
N LEU A 99 0.25 -16.37 -8.92
CA LEU A 99 -0.61 -17.08 -9.87
C LEU A 99 -1.27 -16.14 -10.90
N ASP A 100 -1.61 -14.92 -10.48
CA ASP A 100 -2.22 -13.91 -11.35
C ASP A 100 -1.73 -12.51 -10.98
N LEU A 101 -1.01 -11.87 -11.90
CA LEU A 101 -0.54 -10.49 -11.73
C LEU A 101 -1.63 -9.44 -11.98
N SER A 102 -2.90 -9.81 -12.19
CA SER A 102 -3.99 -8.84 -12.22
C SER A 102 -4.24 -8.23 -10.84
N ARG A 103 -4.11 -9.05 -9.79
CA ARG A 103 -4.22 -8.63 -8.40
C ARG A 103 -3.22 -9.35 -7.51
N ILE A 104 -2.53 -8.58 -6.67
CA ILE A 104 -1.60 -9.14 -5.69
C ILE A 104 -2.20 -9.06 -4.28
N VAL A 105 -1.98 -10.09 -3.47
CA VAL A 105 -2.53 -10.18 -2.12
C VAL A 105 -1.41 -9.91 -1.11
N LEU A 106 -1.54 -8.79 -0.40
CA LEU A 106 -0.54 -8.31 0.54
C LEU A 106 -1.15 -8.06 1.92
N ARG A 107 -0.33 -8.20 2.96
CA ARG A 107 -0.60 -7.68 4.30
C ARG A 107 0.48 -6.67 4.69
N GLY A 108 0.14 -5.73 5.57
CA GLY A 108 1.09 -4.72 6.06
C GLY A 108 1.14 -3.41 5.26
N LEU A 109 0.43 -3.31 4.14
CA LEU A 109 0.24 -2.03 3.43
C LEU A 109 -0.72 -1.12 4.18
N ALA A 110 -0.20 -0.39 5.15
CA ALA A 110 -0.87 0.69 5.86
C ALA A 110 0.17 1.63 6.46
N ILE A 111 -0.12 2.93 6.47
CA ILE A 111 0.73 3.90 7.15
C ILE A 111 0.50 3.75 8.66
N PRO A 112 1.53 3.42 9.45
CA PRO A 112 1.37 3.20 10.88
C PRO A 112 1.27 4.54 11.60
N ILE A 113 0.03 4.99 11.83
CA ILE A 113 -0.31 6.11 12.68
C ILE A 113 -1.28 5.66 13.77
N GLU A 114 -1.30 6.39 14.88
CA GLU A 114 -2.25 6.16 15.96
C GLU A 114 -3.70 6.22 15.47
N PRO A 115 -4.62 5.46 16.09
CA PRO A 115 -6.04 5.57 15.78
C PRO A 115 -6.57 6.97 16.15
N PRO A 116 -7.60 7.48 15.46
CA PRO A 116 -8.16 8.78 15.76
C PRO A 116 -8.84 8.76 17.14
N ASN A 117 -8.54 9.78 17.95
CA ASN A 117 -9.27 10.04 19.19
C ASN A 117 -10.72 10.51 18.91
N PHE A 118 -11.53 10.67 19.96
CA PHE A 118 -12.94 11.03 19.81
C PHE A 118 -13.16 12.31 18.98
N LEU A 119 -12.41 13.38 19.23
CA LEU A 119 -12.54 14.63 18.49
C LEU A 119 -12.18 14.46 17.01
N GLN A 120 -11.10 13.74 16.73
CA GLN A 120 -10.68 13.44 15.36
C GLN A 120 -11.71 12.59 14.61
N GLN A 121 -12.36 11.63 15.29
CA GLN A 121 -13.47 10.88 14.70
C GLN A 121 -14.66 11.78 14.33
N GLN A 122 -14.99 12.77 15.17
CA GLN A 122 -16.03 13.74 14.84
C GLN A 122 -15.63 14.61 13.63
N MET A 123 -14.36 15.02 13.54
CA MET A 123 -13.84 15.74 12.36
C MET A 123 -13.91 14.90 11.08
N LEU A 124 -13.58 13.62 11.15
CA LEU A 124 -13.70 12.71 10.00
C LEU A 124 -15.15 12.56 9.53
N LYS A 125 -16.10 12.42 10.48
CA LYS A 125 -17.53 12.34 10.18
C LYS A 125 -18.05 13.61 9.50
N SER A 126 -17.64 14.78 9.94
CA SER A 126 -18.09 16.05 9.35
C SER A 126 -17.54 16.27 7.95
N ARG A 127 -16.29 15.86 7.68
CA ARG A 127 -15.68 15.92 6.34
C ARG A 127 -16.34 14.98 5.34
N LYS A 128 -16.67 13.74 5.74
CA LYS A 128 -17.39 12.78 4.89
C LYS A 128 -18.78 13.25 4.47
N LYS A 129 -19.43 14.14 5.24
CA LYS A 129 -20.73 14.73 4.86
C LYS A 129 -20.62 15.86 3.82
N ARG A 130 -19.42 16.37 3.57
CA ARG A 130 -19.17 17.50 2.65
C ARG A 130 -18.58 17.08 1.30
N ALA A 131 -18.06 15.86 1.21
CA ALA A 131 -17.55 15.26 -0.03
C ALA A 131 -18.67 14.48 -0.73
#